data_AF-A0A350W1N2-F1
#
_entry.id   AF-A0A350W1N2-F1
#
_cell.length_a   1.000
_cell.length_b   1.000
_cell.length_c   1.000
_cell.angle_alpha   90.00
_cell.angle_beta   90.00
_cell.angle_gamma   90.00
#
_symmetry.space_group_name_H-M   'P 1'
#
loop_
_entity.id
_entity.type
_entity.pdbx_description
1 polymer ?
#
loop_
_entity_poly.entity_id
_entity_poly.type
_entity_poly.pdbx_seq_one_letter_code
_entity_poly.pdbx_strand_id
1 'polypeptide(L)' 'DSKGKKHHHHLVCTNCGRIVDYTDFIDDEIELLQLTEKGLSKKYNFKITGHLIQFYGLCDKCR' A
#
# COMPACT_ATOMS: atom_id res chain seq x y z
N ASP A 1 16.54 4.09 10.35
CA ASP A 1 16.05 5.39 9.87
C ASP A 1 14.64 5.24 9.35
N SER A 2 13.63 6.06 9.61
CA SER A 2 13.39 7.19 10.51
C SER A 2 11.94 7.58 10.21
N LYS A 3 11.15 7.81 11.27
CA LYS A 3 9.97 8.68 11.32
C LYS A 3 9.50 9.30 9.97
N GLY A 4 8.28 8.96 9.53
CA GLY A 4 7.46 9.89 8.74
C GLY A 4 7.44 9.72 7.22
N LYS A 5 7.65 8.52 6.65
CA LYS A 5 7.17 8.28 5.28
C LYS A 5 5.65 8.17 5.34
N LYS A 6 4.95 9.24 4.96
CA LYS A 6 3.52 9.23 4.65
C LYS A 6 3.22 7.91 3.94
N HIS A 7 2.37 7.05 4.51
CA HIS A 7 1.87 5.86 3.82
C HIS A 7 0.98 6.37 2.68
N HIS A 8 1.56 6.63 1.51
CA HIS A 8 0.81 6.96 0.31
C HIS A 8 0.82 5.70 -0.55
N HIS A 9 -0.36 5.22 -0.87
CA HIS A 9 -0.53 4.10 -1.77
C HIS A 9 -0.89 4.63 -3.15
N HIS A 10 -0.55 3.83 -4.16
CA HIS A 10 -0.66 4.23 -5.56
C HIS A 10 -1.82 3.51 -6.23
N LEU A 11 -2.68 4.25 -6.94
CA LEU A 11 -3.54 3.71 -7.98
C LEU A 11 -2.82 3.86 -9.32
N VAL A 12 -2.56 2.76 -10.01
CA VAL A 12 -1.84 2.71 -11.29
C VAL A 12 -2.82 2.36 -12.41
N CYS A 13 -2.93 3.24 -13.39
CA CYS A 13 -3.71 2.98 -14.60
C CYS A 13 -2.97 2.00 -15.50
N THR A 14 -3.56 0.84 -15.80
CA THR A 14 -2.95 -0.18 -16.66
C THR A 14 -2.99 0.17 -18.14
N ASN A 15 -3.81 1.13 -18.55
CA ASN A 15 -3.92 1.57 -19.95
C ASN A 15 -2.93 2.68 -20.30
N CYS A 16 -2.83 3.72 -19.47
CA CYS A 16 -2.01 4.91 -19.76
C CYS A 16 -0.85 5.14 -18.80
N GLY A 17 -0.67 4.29 -17.78
CA GLY A 17 0.40 4.42 -16.79
C GLY A 17 0.22 5.57 -15.80
N ARG A 18 -0.91 6.29 -15.82
CA ARG A 18 -1.20 7.36 -14.85
C ARG A 18 -1.19 6.81 -13.43
N ILE A 19 -0.42 7.45 -12.54
CA ILE A 19 -0.37 7.15 -11.11
C ILE A 19 -1.19 8.20 -10.36
N VAL A 20 -2.01 7.76 -9.42
CA VAL A 20 -2.76 8.61 -8.50
C VAL A 20 -2.39 8.23 -7.07
N ASP A 21 -1.84 9.20 -6.34
CA ASP A 21 -1.59 9.07 -4.90
C ASP A 21 -2.91 9.31 -4.17
N TYR A 22 -3.30 8.41 -3.28
CA TYR A 22 -4.42 8.65 -2.38
C TYR A 22 -3.95 8.69 -0.93
N THR A 23 -4.57 9.58 -0.16
CA THR A 23 -4.30 9.74 1.27
C THR A 23 -5.53 9.53 2.14
N ASP A 24 -6.70 9.37 1.51
CA ASP A 24 -7.92 9.01 2.21
C ASP A 24 -7.80 7.55 2.66
N PHE A 25 -8.29 7.21 3.87
CA PHE A 25 -8.29 5.85 4.44
C PHE A 25 -6.94 5.28 4.93
N ILE A 26 -5.90 6.10 5.08
CA ILE A 26 -4.59 5.65 5.57
C ILE A 26 -4.67 4.98 6.95
N ASP A 27 -5.46 5.53 7.89
CA ASP A 27 -5.44 5.07 9.29
C ASP A 27 -5.97 3.63 9.45
N ASP A 28 -7.13 3.32 8.87
CA ASP A 28 -7.73 1.98 8.90
C ASP A 28 -6.85 0.95 8.17
N GLU A 29 -6.22 1.37 7.07
CA GLU A 29 -5.33 0.53 6.27
C GLU A 29 -4.04 0.20 7.03
N ILE A 30 -3.46 1.16 7.75
CA ILE A 30 -2.26 0.94 8.58
C ILE A 30 -2.52 -0.15 9.63
N GLU A 31 -3.66 -0.12 10.33
CA GLU A 31 -3.96 -1.11 11.37
C GLU A 31 -4.03 -2.52 10.77
N LEU A 32 -4.76 -2.68 9.65
CA LEU A 32 -4.88 -3.96 8.97
C LEU A 32 -3.53 -4.51 8.49
N LEU A 33 -2.67 -3.63 7.98
CA LEU A 33 -1.33 -4.00 7.50
C LEU A 33 -0.42 -4.44 8.64
N GLN A 34 -0.41 -3.71 9.76
CA GLN A 34 0.37 -4.10 10.93
C GLN A 34 -0.04 -5.46 11.48
N LEU A 35 -1.35 -5.74 11.53
CA LEU A 35 -1.87 -7.05 11.95
C LEU A 35 -1.41 -8.15 10.99
N THR A 36 -1.47 -7.89 9.69
CA THR A 36 -1.04 -8.82 8.65
C THR A 36 0.47 -9.11 8.74
N GLU A 37 1.30 -8.08 8.83
CA GLU A 37 2.76 -8.22 8.97
C GLU A 37 3.14 -9.03 10.21
N LYS A 38 2.49 -8.76 11.35
CA LYS A 38 2.72 -9.49 12.60
C LYS A 38 2.32 -10.97 12.46
N GLY A 39 1.18 -11.24 11.83
CA GLY A 39 0.69 -12.60 11.58
C GLY A 39 1.64 -13.41 10.70
N LEU A 40 2.08 -12.82 9.57
CA LEU A 40 3.00 -13.45 8.63
C LEU A 40 4.39 -13.68 9.26
N SER A 41 4.93 -12.67 9.95
CA SER A 41 6.23 -12.78 10.62
C SER A 41 6.24 -13.93 11.62
N LYS A 42 5.18 -14.05 12.43
CA LYS A 42 5.06 -15.14 13.42
C LYS A 42 4.86 -16.50 12.76
N LYS A 43 3.98 -16.61 11.76
CA LYS A 43 3.63 -17.89 11.12
C LYS A 43 4.81 -18.51 10.37
N TYR A 44 5.62 -17.69 9.73
CA TYR A 44 6.71 -18.16 8.86
C TYR A 44 8.10 -17.89 9.44
N ASN A 45 8.20 -17.43 10.69
CA ASN A 45 9.46 -17.00 11.31
C ASN A 45 10.25 -16.04 10.40
N PHE A 46 9.55 -15.04 9.85
CA PHE A 46 10.05 -14.15 8.82
C PHE A 46 10.23 -12.73 9.37
N LYS A 47 11.32 -12.04 8.98
CA LYS A 47 11.58 -10.65 9.38
C LYS A 47 11.16 -9.69 8.27
N ILE A 48 9.98 -9.10 8.41
CA ILE A 48 9.49 -8.07 7.49
C ILE A 48 10.23 -6.76 7.72
N THR A 49 10.68 -6.12 6.64
CA THR A 49 11.39 -4.83 6.66
C THR A 49 10.63 -3.72 5.95
N GLY A 50 9.50 -4.05 5.31
CA GLY A 50 8.59 -3.14 4.66
C GLY A 50 7.58 -3.89 3.78
N HIS A 51 6.62 -3.16 3.25
CA HIS A 51 5.63 -3.62 2.28
C HIS A 51 5.44 -2.57 1.18
N LEU A 52 4.86 -2.98 0.05
CA LEU A 52 4.49 -2.11 -1.06
C LEU A 52 3.07 -2.45 -1.49
N ILE A 53 2.20 -1.43 -1.52
CA ILE A 53 0.80 -1.58 -1.91
C ILE A 53 0.53 -0.70 -3.12
N GLN A 54 0.01 -1.32 -4.17
CA GLN A 54 -0.38 -0.67 -5.40
C GLN A 54 -1.68 -1.32 -5.89
N PHE A 55 -2.64 -0.50 -6.28
CA PHE A 55 -3.86 -0.96 -6.92
C PHE A 55 -3.76 -0.68 -8.42
N TYR A 56 -4.20 -1.65 -9.23
CA TYR A 56 -4.15 -1.54 -10.67
C TYR A 56 -5.57 -1.47 -11.22
N GLY A 57 -5.81 -0.53 -12.13
CA GLY A 57 -7.14 -0.31 -12.70
C GLY A 57 -7.12 0.62 -13.91
N LEU A 58 -8.27 1.24 -14.22
CA LEU A 58 -8.38 2.26 -15.26
C LEU A 58 -8.65 3.62 -14.62
N CYS A 59 -7.87 4.64 -15.00
CA CYS A 59 -8.14 6.01 -14.55
C CYS A 59 -9.42 6.56 -15.19
N ASP A 60 -9.94 7.63 -14.61
CA ASP A 60 -11.06 8.45 -15.11
C ASP A 60 -10.99 8.74 -16.62
N LYS A 61 -9.80 8.93 -17.19
CA LYS A 61 -9.59 9.22 -18.62
C LYS A 61 -9.56 8.00 -19.53
N CYS A 62 -9.44 6.80 -18.97
CA CYS A 62 -9.31 5.55 -19.74
C CYS A 62 -10.52 4.62 -19.57
N ARG A 63 -11.50 5.00 -18.75
CA ARG A 63 -12.82 4.38 -18.73
C ARG A 63 -13.71 4.95 -19.82
#